data_AF-A0A3B8HJC8-F1
#
_entry.id   AF-A0A3B8HJC8-F1
#
_cell.length_a   1.000
_cell.length_b   1.000
_cell.length_c   1.000
_cell.angle_alpha   90.00
_cell.angle_beta   90.00
_cell.angle_gamma   90.00
#
_symmetry.space_group_name_H-M   'P 1'
#
loop_
_entity.id
_entity.type
_entity.pdbx_description
1 polymer ?
#
loop_
_entity_poly.entity_id
_entity_poly.type
_entity_poly.pdbx_seq_one_letter_code
_entity_poly.pdbx_strand_id
1 'polypeptide(L)' 'VALLTSVESRDRLPVGFTSKGSLILPVPVDCLAWTDGLMKFRDRVDLRAARREMLISGNATNRARKELSARGWKLNEKFH' A
#
# COMPACT_ATOMS: atom_id res chain seq x y z
N VAL A 1 9.72 0.32 -12.27
CA VAL A 1 9.81 0.37 -10.79
C VAL A 1 10.16 1.80 -10.38
N ALA A 2 9.46 2.38 -9.40
CA ALA A 2 9.79 3.72 -8.91
C ALA A 2 11.06 3.66 -8.03
N LEU A 3 12.00 4.58 -8.23
CA LEU A 3 13.19 4.69 -7.39
C LEU A 3 12.80 5.20 -6.00
N LEU A 4 13.13 4.42 -4.97
CA LEU A 4 13.01 4.83 -3.58
C LEU A 4 14.15 5.77 -3.24
N THR A 5 13.84 6.82 -2.50
CA THR A 5 14.80 7.81 -2.00
C THR A 5 15.06 7.62 -0.50
N SER A 6 14.06 7.11 0.23
CA SER A 6 14.19 6.74 1.65
C SER A 6 13.32 5.52 1.94
N VAL A 7 13.73 4.76 2.96
CA VAL A 7 12.94 3.70 3.59
C VAL A 7 12.90 3.96 5.09
N GLU A 8 11.70 3.98 5.64
CA GLU A 8 11.47 4.27 7.06
C GLU A 8 10.54 3.21 7.66
N SER A 9 10.52 3.10 8.99
CA SER A 9 9.47 2.35 9.68
C SER A 9 8.39 3.30 10.17
N ARG A 10 7.13 3.02 9.86
CA ARG A 10 5.94 3.68 10.45
C ARG A 10 5.20 2.63 11.25
N ASP A 11 5.27 2.71 12.57
CA ASP A 11 4.62 1.74 13.47
C ASP A 11 4.90 0.27 13.07
N ARG A 12 6.20 -0.03 12.89
CA ARG A 12 6.73 -1.35 12.47
C ARG A 12 6.43 -1.76 11.03
N LEU A 13 5.78 -0.92 10.24
CA LEU A 13 5.61 -1.15 8.80
C LEU A 13 6.76 -0.50 8.03
N PRO A 14 7.51 -1.24 7.20
CA PRO A 14 8.44 -0.62 6.28
C PRO A 14 7.65 0.16 5.23
N VAL A 15 8.00 1.44 5.05
CA VAL A 15 7.45 2.30 4.01
C VAL A 15 8.59 2.91 3.21
N GLY A 16 8.42 2.93 1.89
CA GLY A 16 9.31 3.61 0.98
C GLY A 16 8.77 4.98 0.60
N PHE A 17 9.66 5.95 0.40
CA PHE A 17 9.32 7.25 -0.18
C PHE A 17 10.08 7.46 -1.47
N THR A 18 9.37 7.93 -2.50
CA THR A 18 10.00 8.34 -3.77
C THR A 18 10.39 9.81 -3.72
N SER A 19 11.28 10.25 -4.62
CA SER A 19 11.66 11.66 -4.77
C SER A 19 10.49 12.60 -5.08
N LYS A 20 9.36 12.06 -5.56
CA LYS A 20 8.11 12.79 -5.82
C LYS A 20 7.18 12.85 -4.60
N GLY A 21 7.63 12.37 -3.44
CA GLY A 21 6.84 12.33 -2.20
C GLY A 21 5.75 11.24 -2.18
N SER A 22 5.73 10.33 -3.16
CA SER A 22 4.82 9.17 -3.11
C SER A 22 5.25 8.19 -2.03
N LEU A 23 4.28 7.68 -1.26
CA LEU A 23 4.46 6.60 -0.31
C LEU A 23 4.25 5.25 -1.00
N ILE A 24 5.19 4.35 -0.80
CA ILE A 24 5.18 2.98 -1.29
C ILE A 24 5.09 2.04 -0.09
N LEU A 25 4.07 1.20 -0.04
CA LEU A 25 3.87 0.20 1.00
C LEU A 25 4.05 -1.21 0.42
N PRO A 26 5.11 -1.94 0.80
CA PRO A 26 5.22 -3.36 0.51
C PRO A 26 4.19 -4.18 1.30
N VAL A 27 3.48 -5.07 0.62
CA VAL A 27 2.46 -5.95 1.20
C VAL A 27 2.77 -7.41 0.78
N PRO A 28 3.63 -8.12 1.52
CA PRO A 28 4.11 -9.45 1.15
C PRO A 28 3.08 -10.53 1.51
N VAL A 29 1.95 -10.54 0.80
CA VAL A 29 0.86 -11.52 0.99
C VAL A 29 0.44 -12.11 -0.35
N ASP A 30 0.01 -13.38 -0.35
CA ASP A 30 -0.47 -14.08 -1.54
C ASP A 30 -1.83 -13.58 -2.02
N CYS A 31 -2.68 -13.18 -1.07
CA CYS A 31 -4.00 -12.63 -1.35
C CYS A 31 -4.39 -11.55 -0.33
N LEU A 32 -4.64 -10.33 -0.81
CA LEU A 32 -5.17 -9.23 -0.02
C LEU A 32 -6.70 -9.23 -0.11
N ALA A 33 -7.34 -9.75 0.92
CA ALA A 33 -8.80 -9.79 1.06
C ALA A 33 -9.35 -8.58 1.81
N TRP A 34 -10.61 -8.22 1.52
CA TRP A 34 -11.30 -7.16 2.25
C TRP A 34 -11.81 -7.67 3.60
N THR A 35 -11.04 -7.39 4.65
CA THR A 35 -11.35 -7.78 6.03
C THR A 35 -11.52 -6.56 6.93
N ASP A 36 -12.08 -6.74 8.12
CA ASP A 36 -12.17 -5.67 9.13
C ASP A 36 -10.80 -5.11 9.53
N GLY A 37 -9.76 -5.96 9.49
CA GLY A 37 -8.38 -5.53 9.70
C GLY A 37 -7.91 -4.57 8.62
N LEU A 38 -8.17 -4.88 7.35
CA LEU A 38 -7.83 -4.01 6.22
C LEU A 38 -8.67 -2.71 6.22
N MET A 39 -9.93 -2.80 6.68
CA MET A 39 -10.76 -1.61 6.89
C MET A 39 -10.15 -0.64 7.89
N LYS A 40 -9.64 -1.15 9.03
CA LYS A 40 -8.95 -0.31 10.02
C LYS A 40 -7.61 0.20 9.50
N PHE A 41 -6.89 -0.61 8.72
CA PHE A 41 -5.60 -0.25 8.15
C PHE A 41 -5.67 0.92 7.17
N ARG A 42 -6.70 0.98 6.31
CA ARG A 42 -6.78 1.98 5.24
C ARG A 42 -6.82 3.43 5.73
N ASP A 43 -7.29 3.63 6.96
CA ASP A 43 -7.57 4.94 7.57
C ASP A 43 -6.39 5.43 8.45
N ARG A 44 -5.26 4.70 8.45
CA ARG A 44 -4.03 5.05 9.15
C ARG A 44 -3.49 6.42 8.75
N VAL A 45 -3.39 7.32 9.73
CA VAL A 45 -2.98 8.73 9.54
C VAL A 45 -1.50 8.85 9.17
N ASP A 46 -0.68 7.94 9.69
CA ASP A 46 0.77 7.88 9.48
C ASP A 46 1.16 7.40 8.08
N LEU A 47 0.20 6.90 7.30
CA LEU A 47 0.36 6.49 5.90
C LEU A 47 -0.27 7.50 4.91
N ARG A 48 -0.60 8.71 5.36
CA ARG A 48 -1.13 9.76 4.48
C ARG A 48 0.00 10.33 3.61
N ALA A 49 -0.25 10.36 2.30
CA ALA A 49 0.60 11.01 1.31
C ALA A 49 -0.27 11.42 0.10
N ALA A 50 0.20 12.40 -0.69
CA ALA A 50 -0.51 12.85 -1.89
C ALA A 50 -0.68 11.73 -2.94
N ARG A 51 0.26 10.78 -2.97
CA ARG A 51 0.21 9.57 -3.79
C ARG A 51 0.62 8.37 -2.96
N ARG A 52 -0.16 7.30 -3.06
CA ARG A 52 0.02 6.07 -2.27
C ARG A 52 -0.08 4.86 -3.17
N GLU A 53 0.90 3.96 -3.07
CA GLU A 53 0.97 2.73 -3.85
C GLU A 53 1.23 1.54 -2.92
N MET A 54 0.48 0.45 -3.11
CA MET A 54 0.73 -0.84 -2.49
C MET A 54 1.42 -1.76 -3.50
N LEU A 55 2.58 -2.30 -3.12
CA LEU A 55 3.27 -3.35 -3.86
C LEU A 55 2.88 -4.69 -3.23
N ILE A 56 1.98 -5.42 -3.88
CA ILE A 56 1.42 -6.67 -3.37
C ILE A 56 2.14 -7.83 -4.07
N SER A 57 2.71 -8.75 -3.30
CA SER A 57 3.41 -9.91 -3.86
C SER A 57 2.46 -10.84 -4.63
N GLY A 58 1.25 -11.05 -4.11
CA GLY A 58 0.17 -11.77 -4.77
C GLY A 58 -0.90 -10.85 -5.37
N ASN A 59 -2.17 -11.20 -5.17
CA ASN A 59 -3.30 -10.48 -5.76
C ASN A 59 -4.21 -9.85 -4.69
N ALA A 60 -5.00 -8.84 -5.08
CA ALA A 60 -6.10 -8.32 -4.29
C ALA A 60 -7.42 -8.91 -4.78
N THR A 61 -8.32 -9.23 -3.85
CA THR A 61 -9.71 -9.53 -4.19
C THR A 61 -10.38 -8.34 -4.88
N ASN A 62 -11.41 -8.58 -5.71
CA ASN A 62 -12.13 -7.50 -6.40
C ASN A 62 -12.69 -6.45 -5.41
N ARG A 63 -13.16 -6.88 -4.25
CA ARG A 63 -13.64 -5.98 -3.20
C ARG A 63 -12.51 -5.15 -2.61
N ALA A 64 -11.37 -5.76 -2.27
CA ALA A 64 -10.22 -5.02 -1.75
C ALA A 64 -9.71 -3.98 -2.76
N ARG A 65 -9.61 -4.36 -4.05
CA ARG A 65 -9.21 -3.45 -5.13
C ARG A 65 -10.14 -2.24 -5.22
N LYS A 66 -11.45 -2.47 -5.30
CA LYS A 66 -12.45 -1.41 -5.37
C LYS A 66 -12.36 -0.46 -4.18
N GLU A 67 -12.36 -0.99 -2.96
CA GLU A 67 -12.40 -0.20 -1.74
C GLU A 67 -11.10 0.58 -1.49
N LEU A 68 -9.93 -0.03 -1.75
CA LEU A 68 -8.63 0.65 -1.60
C LEU A 68 -8.44 1.73 -2.68
N SER A 69 -8.80 1.45 -3.93
CA SER A 69 -8.71 2.44 -5.01
C SER A 69 -9.69 3.60 -4.84
N ALA A 70 -10.89 3.35 -4.32
CA ALA A 70 -11.83 4.42 -3.94
C ALA A 70 -11.26 5.35 -2.85
N ARG A 71 -10.25 4.89 -2.11
CA ARG A 71 -9.51 5.68 -1.11
C ARG A 71 -8.18 6.20 -1.64
N GLY A 72 -7.93 6.13 -2.94
CA GLY A 72 -6.73 6.70 -3.57
C GLY A 72 -5.46 5.86 -3.42
N TRP A 73 -5.59 4.57 -3.10
CA TRP A 73 -4.47 3.63 -3.22
C TRP A 73 -4.37 3.11 -4.65
N LYS A 74 -3.17 3.22 -5.23
CA LYS A 74 -2.79 2.46 -6.41
C LYS A 74 -2.31 1.07 -5.97
N LEU A 75 -2.80 0.02 -6.62
CA LEU A 75 -2.38 -1.35 -6.34
C LEU A 75 -1.50 -1.85 -7.47
N ASN A 76 -0.37 -2.45 -7.11
CA ASN A 76 0.54 -3.12 -8.02
C ASN A 76 0.68 -4.57 -7.54
N GLU A 77 -0.08 -5.45 -8.18
CA GLU A 77 -0.19 -6.88 -7.84
C GLU A 77 0.89 -7.68 -8.56
N LYS A 78 1.26 -8.85 -8.02
CA LYS A 78 2.33 -9.71 -8.56
C LYS A 78 3.67 -8.97 -8.65
N PHE A 79 3.98 -8.20 -7.61
CA PHE A 79 5.27 -7.52 -7.51
C PHE A 79 6.30 -8.50 -6.91
N HIS A 80 7.34 -8.82 -7.68
CA HIS A 80 8.45 -9.70 -7.31
C HIS A 80 9.78 -8.97 -7.53
#